data_AF-A0A1M6W7H5-F1
#
_entry.id   AF-A0A1M6W7H5-F1
#
_cell.length_a   1.000
_cell.length_b   1.000
_cell.length_c   1.000
_cell.angle_alpha   90.00
_cell.angle_beta   90.00
_cell.angle_gamma   90.00
#
_symmetry.space_group_name_H-M   'P 1'
#
loop_
_entity.id
_entity.type
_entity.pdbx_description
1 polymer ?
#
loop_
_entity_poly.entity_id
_entity_poly.type
_entity_poly.pdbx_seq_one_letter_code
_entity_poly.pdbx_strand_id
1 'polypeptide(L)'
;MKELICPYSWDCGKIFSPQELSAFDYNFVQSAVEKKMTFMIIHCPNCSREFKFDTVQWKADEFGYSNPNTVVKKNDKTIKQLTAILNKAKIEIPLPYFEYLISDKFEPQISIFPDEENFSLFTLNELCEKTNIDGKSYLTINQLKGFTAPLLEMVDDSSQKNQEIQYKELADCLAIGFENTRILLIDHRDQNSLWIFHPDGGDIERTAVTLESIVNRMDL
;
A
#
# COMPACT_ATOMS: atom_id res chain seq x y z
N MET A 1 46.00 2.38 3.63
CA MET A 1 44.61 1.86 3.70
C MET A 1 44.07 1.78 2.28
N LYS A 2 43.26 0.77 1.96
CA LYS A 2 42.66 0.64 0.62
C LYS A 2 41.57 1.69 0.41
N GLU A 3 41.16 1.93 -0.83
CA GLU A 3 40.01 2.79 -1.15
C GLU A 3 38.72 2.22 -0.56
N LEU A 4 37.73 3.10 -0.35
CA LEU A 4 36.37 2.76 0.07
C LEU A 4 35.41 3.06 -1.08
N ILE A 5 34.26 2.39 -1.07
CA ILE A 5 33.15 2.65 -1.98
C ILE A 5 31.92 3.03 -1.16
N CYS A 6 31.22 4.09 -1.56
CA CYS A 6 29.91 4.41 -1.00
C CYS A 6 28.92 3.31 -1.43
N PRO A 7 28.26 2.59 -0.50
CA PRO A 7 27.44 1.43 -0.85
C PRO A 7 26.13 1.81 -1.55
N TYR A 8 25.74 3.09 -1.49
CA TYR A 8 24.56 3.63 -2.15
C TYR A 8 24.80 3.86 -3.64
N SER A 9 24.87 2.80 -4.44
CA SER A 9 25.07 2.90 -5.89
C SER A 9 23.98 3.70 -6.62
N TRP A 10 22.77 3.75 -6.07
CA TRP A 10 21.63 4.50 -6.61
C TRP A 10 21.65 6.00 -6.29
N ASP A 11 22.53 6.45 -5.38
CA ASP A 11 22.66 7.85 -4.96
C ASP A 11 24.06 8.42 -5.26
N CYS A 12 25.10 7.65 -4.96
CA CYS A 12 26.50 8.07 -5.01
C CYS A 12 27.40 7.03 -5.67
N GLY A 13 27.59 5.86 -5.07
CA GLY A 13 28.42 4.78 -5.62
C GLY A 13 29.91 5.10 -5.81
N LYS A 14 30.38 6.28 -5.40
CA LYS A 14 31.76 6.72 -5.67
C LYS A 14 32.77 5.94 -4.84
N ILE A 15 33.93 5.72 -5.48
CA ILE A 15 35.14 5.21 -4.84
C ILE A 15 35.95 6.43 -4.37
N PHE A 16 36.48 6.37 -3.15
CA PHE A 16 37.28 7.45 -2.57
C PHE A 16 38.35 6.90 -1.62
N SER A 17 39.40 7.68 -1.43
CA SER A 17 40.48 7.38 -0.49
C SER A 17 40.05 7.71 0.94
N PRO A 18 40.50 6.96 1.97
CA PRO A 18 40.20 7.27 3.38
C PRO A 18 40.53 8.71 3.80
N GLN A 19 41.54 9.34 3.19
CA GLN A 19 41.95 10.72 3.49
C GLN A 19 40.94 11.77 3.04
N GLU A 20 39.98 11.41 2.17
CA GLU A 20 38.90 12.29 1.76
C GLU A 20 37.79 12.37 2.81
N LEU A 21 37.78 11.47 3.80
CA LEU A 21 36.85 11.50 4.93
C LEU A 21 37.06 12.76 5.78
N SER A 22 36.02 13.09 6.57
CA SER A 22 36.17 14.07 7.64
C SER A 22 37.31 13.68 8.59
N ALA A 23 37.98 14.64 9.21
CA ALA A 23 39.07 14.35 10.15
C ALA A 23 38.60 13.43 11.30
N PHE A 24 37.34 13.55 11.73
CA PHE A 24 36.74 12.67 12.71
C PHE A 24 36.63 11.23 12.21
N ASP A 25 36.00 11.03 11.05
CA ASP A 25 35.79 9.69 10.47
C ASP A 25 37.13 9.02 10.10
N TYR A 26 38.09 9.79 9.56
CA TYR A 26 39.42 9.26 9.25
C TYR A 26 40.15 8.73 10.48
N ASN A 27 40.17 9.51 11.58
CA ASN A 27 40.76 9.08 12.84
C ASN A 27 40.01 7.88 13.43
N PHE A 28 38.68 7.85 13.30
CA PHE A 28 37.88 6.74 13.77
C PHE A 28 38.19 5.45 12.97
N VAL A 29 38.32 5.53 11.64
CA VAL A 29 38.74 4.40 10.80
C VAL A 29 40.12 3.89 11.20
N GLN A 30 41.09 4.78 11.44
CA GLN A 30 42.43 4.37 11.90
C GLN A 30 42.37 3.57 13.21
N SER A 31 41.67 4.08 14.22
CA SER A 31 41.51 3.36 15.49
C SER A 31 40.72 2.05 15.34
N ALA A 32 39.72 2.03 14.47
CA ALA A 32 38.88 0.86 14.21
C ALA A 32 39.65 -0.25 13.48
N VAL A 33 40.62 0.10 12.62
CA VAL A 33 41.53 -0.87 11.98
C VAL A 33 42.44 -1.54 13.01
N GLU A 34 43.07 -0.75 13.89
CA GLU A 34 43.93 -1.27 14.96
C GLU A 34 43.16 -2.21 15.90
N LYS A 35 41.91 -1.86 16.22
CA LYS A 35 41.03 -2.64 17.09
C LYS A 35 40.27 -3.76 16.38
N LYS A 36 40.46 -3.95 15.06
CA LYS A 36 39.75 -4.95 14.25
C LYS A 36 38.23 -4.89 14.41
N MET A 37 37.67 -3.67 14.41
CA MET A 37 36.22 -3.48 14.53
C MET A 37 35.51 -3.93 13.25
N THR A 38 34.58 -4.87 13.39
CA THR A 38 33.75 -5.36 12.26
C THR A 38 32.50 -4.50 12.03
N PHE A 39 32.33 -3.43 12.80
CA PHE A 39 31.18 -2.54 12.70
C PHE A 39 31.55 -1.13 13.13
N MET A 40 31.34 -0.18 12.23
CA MET A 40 31.35 1.25 12.50
C MET A 40 30.43 1.97 11.51
N ILE A 41 30.05 3.21 11.84
CA ILE A 41 29.30 4.09 10.95
C ILE A 41 30.23 5.24 10.57
N ILE A 42 30.31 5.53 9.27
CA ILE A 42 31.10 6.64 8.73
C ILE A 42 30.30 7.41 7.68
N HIS A 43 30.65 8.68 7.48
CA HIS A 43 30.02 9.54 6.49
C HIS A 43 30.72 9.43 5.14
N CYS A 44 29.95 9.43 4.05
CA CYS A 44 30.51 9.57 2.72
C CYS A 44 30.99 11.02 2.51
N PRO A 45 32.21 11.25 2.00
CA PRO A 45 32.67 12.61 1.74
C PRO A 45 32.05 13.21 0.46
N ASN A 46 31.38 12.37 -0.35
CA ASN A 46 30.83 12.73 -1.65
C ASN A 46 29.31 12.89 -1.67
N CYS A 47 28.60 12.51 -0.61
CA CYS A 47 27.15 12.68 -0.47
C CYS A 47 26.76 12.84 1.01
N SER A 48 25.47 13.07 1.29
CA SER A 48 24.97 13.27 2.66
C SER A 48 24.71 11.97 3.44
N ARG A 49 25.13 10.81 2.93
CA ARG A 49 24.82 9.50 3.51
C ARG A 49 25.89 9.04 4.50
N GLU A 50 25.42 8.40 5.55
CA GLU A 50 26.21 7.54 6.43
C GLU A 50 26.03 6.08 6.05
N PHE A 51 27.05 5.24 6.28
CA PHE A 51 26.98 3.82 5.97
C PHE A 51 27.79 2.98 6.95
N LYS A 52 27.48 1.68 7.01
CA LYS A 52 28.21 0.70 7.83
C LYS A 52 29.53 0.35 7.15
N PHE A 53 30.58 0.24 7.94
CA PHE A 53 31.88 -0.21 7.44
C PHE A 53 32.47 -1.30 8.35
N ASP A 54 33.00 -2.34 7.74
CA ASP A 54 33.75 -3.42 8.40
C ASP A 54 35.24 -3.26 8.05
N THR A 55 36.09 -2.99 9.05
CA THR A 55 37.53 -2.77 8.82
C THR A 55 38.32 -4.06 8.60
N VAL A 56 37.76 -5.22 8.97
CA VAL A 56 38.37 -6.54 8.80
C VAL A 56 38.12 -7.06 7.39
N GLN A 57 36.88 -6.98 6.92
CA GLN A 57 36.52 -7.34 5.53
C GLN A 57 36.85 -6.23 4.54
N TRP A 58 37.04 -5.01 5.02
CA TRP A 58 37.21 -3.81 4.21
C TRP A 58 36.01 -3.58 3.27
N LYS A 59 34.80 -3.68 3.83
CA LYS A 59 33.55 -3.61 3.07
C LYS A 59 32.59 -2.61 3.68
N ALA A 60 31.95 -1.82 2.82
CA ALA A 60 30.87 -0.94 3.18
C ALA A 60 29.51 -1.59 2.85
N ASP A 61 28.53 -1.40 3.73
CA ASP A 61 27.14 -1.82 3.53
C ASP A 61 26.18 -0.67 3.83
N GLU A 62 25.03 -0.66 3.15
CA GLU A 62 23.99 0.36 3.35
C GLU A 62 23.44 0.35 4.80
N PHE A 63 23.12 1.54 5.32
CA PHE A 63 22.54 1.76 6.64
C PHE A 63 21.50 2.88 6.67
N GLY A 64 20.26 2.56 7.08
CA GLY A 64 19.24 3.58 7.39
C GLY A 64 18.56 4.22 6.17
N TYR A 65 19.03 3.97 4.95
CA TYR A 65 18.43 4.46 3.71
C TYR A 65 18.07 3.30 2.79
N SER A 66 16.88 3.37 2.20
CA SER A 66 16.41 2.43 1.19
C SER A 66 16.43 3.10 -0.18
N ASN A 67 16.74 2.35 -1.23
CA ASN A 67 16.67 2.87 -2.60
C ASN A 67 15.21 3.25 -2.93
N PRO A 68 14.91 4.52 -3.23
CA PRO A 68 13.56 4.96 -3.54
C PRO A 68 13.03 4.35 -4.84
N ASN A 69 13.92 3.85 -5.71
CA ASN A 69 13.59 3.24 -6.99
C ASN A 69 13.44 1.71 -6.91
N THR A 70 13.70 1.09 -5.75
CA THR A 70 13.36 -0.33 -5.58
C THR A 70 11.86 -0.47 -5.34
N VAL A 71 11.16 -0.96 -6.35
CA VAL A 71 9.84 -1.56 -6.16
C VAL A 71 10.04 -2.80 -5.30
N VAL A 72 9.86 -2.66 -3.99
CA VAL A 72 9.83 -3.82 -3.08
C VAL A 72 8.60 -4.61 -3.48
N LYS A 73 8.78 -5.65 -4.31
CA LYS A 73 7.77 -6.68 -4.49
C LYS A 73 7.56 -7.32 -3.12
N LYS A 74 6.52 -6.88 -2.40
CA LYS A 74 6.03 -7.62 -1.24
C LYS A 74 5.73 -9.03 -1.73
N ASN A 75 6.29 -10.03 -1.07
CA ASN A 75 5.87 -11.41 -1.34
C ASN A 75 4.38 -11.51 -1.01
N ASP A 76 3.61 -11.93 -2.00
CA ASP A 76 2.17 -12.16 -1.85
C ASP A 76 1.92 -13.13 -0.70
N LYS A 77 0.94 -12.79 0.14
CA LYS A 77 0.54 -13.68 1.22
C LYS A 77 -0.19 -14.87 0.63
N THR A 78 -0.06 -16.02 1.25
CA THR A 78 -0.85 -17.21 0.88
C THR A 78 -2.34 -16.97 1.16
N ILE A 79 -3.23 -17.66 0.43
CA ILE A 79 -4.68 -17.59 0.65
C ILE A 79 -5.02 -17.86 2.12
N LYS A 80 -4.39 -18.86 2.75
CA LYS A 80 -4.59 -19.18 4.18
C LYS A 80 -4.26 -18.00 5.11
N GLN A 81 -3.20 -17.25 4.80
CA GLN A 81 -2.84 -16.05 5.58
C GLN A 81 -3.83 -14.91 5.33
N LEU A 82 -4.27 -14.72 4.09
CA LEU A 82 -5.27 -13.70 3.72
C LEU A 82 -6.61 -13.96 4.39
N THR A 83 -7.10 -15.20 4.35
CA THR A 83 -8.32 -15.61 5.08
C THR A 83 -8.19 -15.39 6.59
N ALA A 84 -7.01 -15.66 7.18
CA ALA A 84 -6.79 -15.38 8.60
C ALA A 84 -6.85 -13.88 8.93
N ILE A 85 -6.40 -13.01 8.02
CA ILE A 85 -6.51 -11.55 8.16
C ILE A 85 -7.99 -11.13 8.15
N LEU A 86 -8.75 -11.60 7.16
CA LEU A 86 -10.18 -11.29 7.03
C LEU A 86 -10.98 -11.77 8.25
N ASN A 87 -10.76 -13.02 8.68
CA ASN A 87 -11.41 -13.59 9.87
C ASN A 87 -11.10 -12.81 11.14
N LYS A 88 -9.83 -12.39 11.33
CA LYS A 88 -9.43 -11.58 12.49
C LYS A 88 -10.13 -10.21 12.48
N ALA A 89 -10.32 -9.64 11.29
CA ALA A 89 -11.03 -8.39 11.10
C ALA A 89 -12.57 -8.54 11.10
N LYS A 90 -13.09 -9.77 11.18
CA LYS A 90 -14.52 -10.11 11.07
C LYS A 90 -15.15 -9.57 9.77
N ILE A 91 -14.43 -9.73 8.67
CA ILE A 91 -14.87 -9.32 7.33
C ILE A 91 -15.29 -10.56 6.56
N GLU A 92 -16.53 -10.56 6.10
CA GLU A 92 -17.10 -11.63 5.29
C GLU A 92 -17.24 -11.13 3.85
N ILE A 93 -16.46 -11.74 2.94
CA ILE A 93 -16.58 -11.49 1.50
C ILE A 93 -17.62 -12.46 0.96
N PRO A 94 -18.55 -12.02 0.08
CA PRO A 94 -19.48 -12.93 -0.57
C PRO A 94 -18.72 -14.08 -1.24
N LEU A 95 -19.11 -15.33 -0.93
CA LEU A 95 -18.38 -16.52 -1.35
C LEU A 95 -18.11 -16.57 -2.88
N PRO A 96 -19.08 -16.25 -3.76
CA PRO A 96 -18.83 -16.23 -5.20
C PRO A 96 -17.70 -15.27 -5.61
N TYR A 97 -17.60 -14.12 -4.95
CA TYR A 97 -16.54 -13.16 -5.22
C TYR A 97 -15.19 -13.60 -4.64
N PHE A 98 -15.19 -14.22 -3.45
CA PHE A 98 -13.97 -14.79 -2.89
C PHE A 98 -13.39 -15.89 -3.80
N GLU A 99 -14.24 -16.77 -4.34
CA GLU A 99 -13.84 -17.81 -5.30
C GLU A 99 -13.33 -17.19 -6.61
N TYR A 100 -13.97 -16.13 -7.10
CA TYR A 100 -13.51 -15.37 -8.26
C TYR A 100 -12.10 -14.79 -8.05
N LEU A 101 -11.86 -14.13 -6.91
CA LEU A 101 -10.57 -13.49 -6.55
C LEU A 101 -9.38 -14.46 -6.51
N ILE A 102 -9.61 -15.74 -6.24
CA ILE A 102 -8.55 -16.77 -6.16
C ILE A 102 -8.49 -17.65 -7.41
N SER A 103 -9.33 -17.39 -8.41
CA SER A 103 -9.41 -18.17 -9.63
C SER A 103 -8.52 -17.58 -10.73
N ASP A 104 -8.16 -18.42 -11.70
CA ASP A 104 -7.48 -17.99 -12.93
C ASP A 104 -8.39 -17.14 -13.85
N LYS A 105 -9.65 -16.92 -13.45
CA LYS A 105 -10.61 -16.06 -14.16
C LYS A 105 -10.66 -14.64 -13.62
N PHE A 106 -9.90 -14.31 -12.58
CA PHE A 106 -9.87 -12.95 -12.06
C PHE A 106 -9.35 -11.98 -13.13
N GLU A 107 -10.18 -11.01 -13.51
CA GLU A 107 -9.82 -9.89 -14.37
C GLU A 107 -9.73 -8.62 -13.51
N PRO A 108 -8.55 -7.98 -13.40
CA PRO A 108 -8.35 -6.80 -12.57
C PRO A 108 -8.97 -5.53 -13.16
N GLN A 109 -9.43 -5.53 -14.40
CA GLN A 109 -10.00 -4.35 -15.07
C GLN A 109 -11.45 -4.61 -15.46
N ILE A 110 -12.35 -3.74 -15.04
CA ILE A 110 -13.78 -3.83 -15.38
C ILE A 110 -14.31 -2.50 -15.89
N SER A 111 -15.15 -2.56 -16.93
CA SER A 111 -15.90 -1.39 -17.37
C SER A 111 -17.19 -1.31 -16.57
N ILE A 112 -17.39 -0.20 -15.86
CA ILE A 112 -18.66 0.10 -15.20
C ILE A 112 -19.49 1.06 -16.05
N PHE A 113 -18.81 1.96 -16.77
CA PHE A 113 -19.41 2.92 -17.69
C PHE A 113 -18.71 2.78 -19.06
N PRO A 114 -19.46 2.58 -20.16
CA PRO A 114 -18.88 2.35 -21.48
C PRO A 114 -17.98 3.47 -22.01
N ASP A 115 -18.26 4.71 -21.59
CA ASP A 115 -17.60 5.93 -22.08
C ASP A 115 -16.56 6.49 -21.11
N GLU A 116 -16.21 5.74 -20.05
CA GLU A 116 -15.25 6.18 -19.02
C GLU A 116 -14.08 5.21 -18.84
N GLU A 117 -13.12 5.58 -18.00
CA GLU A 117 -12.00 4.71 -17.65
C GLU A 117 -12.49 3.48 -16.87
N ASN A 118 -11.76 2.37 -17.04
CA ASN A 118 -12.07 1.13 -16.33
C ASN A 118 -11.71 1.25 -14.85
N PHE A 119 -12.51 0.58 -14.03
CA PHE A 119 -12.18 0.35 -12.64
C PHE A 119 -11.13 -0.74 -12.51
N SER A 120 -10.17 -0.50 -11.63
CA SER A 120 -9.19 -1.48 -11.18
C SER A 120 -9.73 -2.22 -9.96
N LEU A 121 -10.02 -3.51 -10.09
CA LEU A 121 -10.40 -4.37 -8.98
C LEU A 121 -9.18 -4.71 -8.12
N PHE A 122 -9.36 -4.64 -6.81
CA PHE A 122 -8.35 -5.08 -5.85
C PHE A 122 -8.25 -6.61 -5.87
N THR A 123 -7.02 -7.10 -5.98
CA THR A 123 -6.69 -8.50 -5.68
C THR A 123 -6.97 -8.83 -4.21
N LEU A 124 -7.08 -10.12 -3.88
CA LEU A 124 -7.24 -10.54 -2.48
C LEU A 124 -6.09 -10.04 -1.57
N ASN A 125 -4.87 -9.93 -2.10
CA ASN A 125 -3.75 -9.34 -1.36
C ASN A 125 -3.99 -7.87 -1.05
N GLU A 126 -4.38 -7.08 -2.05
CA GLU A 126 -4.68 -5.64 -1.94
C GLU A 126 -5.84 -5.37 -0.99
N LEU A 127 -6.91 -6.18 -1.06
CA LEU A 127 -8.04 -6.12 -0.12
C LEU A 127 -7.59 -6.28 1.35
N CYS A 128 -6.55 -7.08 1.59
CA CYS A 128 -5.98 -7.34 2.90
C CYS A 128 -4.77 -6.43 3.24
N GLU A 129 -4.43 -5.46 2.38
CA GLU A 129 -3.44 -4.45 2.70
C GLU A 129 -4.02 -3.37 3.61
N LYS A 130 -3.13 -2.68 4.31
CA LYS A 130 -3.51 -1.56 5.16
C LYS A 130 -3.46 -0.27 4.36
N THR A 131 -4.56 0.47 4.35
CA THR A 131 -4.62 1.85 3.88
C THR A 131 -4.70 2.82 5.07
N ASN A 132 -4.25 4.06 4.86
CA ASN A 132 -4.35 5.12 5.84
C ASN A 132 -5.41 6.13 5.39
N ILE A 133 -6.40 6.37 6.24
CA ILE A 133 -7.41 7.41 6.03
C ILE A 133 -7.45 8.24 7.30
N ASP A 134 -7.14 9.53 7.16
CA ASP A 134 -7.08 10.51 8.25
C ASP A 134 -6.27 10.03 9.47
N GLY A 135 -5.11 9.43 9.21
CA GLY A 135 -4.20 8.95 10.26
C GLY A 135 -4.63 7.61 10.89
N LYS A 136 -5.78 7.05 10.53
CA LYS A 136 -6.26 5.74 10.98
C LYS A 136 -5.98 4.68 9.94
N SER A 137 -5.61 3.48 10.39
CA SER A 137 -5.28 2.36 9.52
C SER A 137 -6.46 1.40 9.40
N TYR A 138 -6.89 1.16 8.16
CA TYR A 138 -7.96 0.24 7.78
C TYR A 138 -7.43 -0.83 6.83
N LEU A 139 -8.11 -1.95 6.69
CA LEU A 139 -7.88 -2.82 5.53
C LEU A 139 -8.50 -2.14 4.31
N THR A 140 -7.92 -2.32 3.12
CA THR A 140 -8.47 -1.72 1.89
C THR A 140 -9.94 -2.09 1.71
N ILE A 141 -10.32 -3.34 1.98
CA ILE A 141 -11.72 -3.80 1.84
C ILE A 141 -12.71 -3.09 2.78
N ASN A 142 -12.28 -2.57 3.93
CA ASN A 142 -13.13 -1.84 4.88
C ASN A 142 -12.78 -0.35 5.00
N GLN A 143 -12.11 0.19 3.97
CA GLN A 143 -11.63 1.57 3.96
C GLN A 143 -12.76 2.61 4.04
N LEU A 144 -13.97 2.26 3.63
CA LEU A 144 -15.16 3.13 3.73
C LEU A 144 -15.48 3.54 5.18
N LYS A 145 -15.05 2.75 6.18
CA LYS A 145 -15.14 3.14 7.61
C LYS A 145 -14.29 4.37 7.95
N GLY A 146 -13.20 4.58 7.21
CA GLY A 146 -12.36 5.76 7.36
C GLY A 146 -13.04 7.00 6.80
N PHE A 147 -13.60 6.90 5.59
CA PHE A 147 -14.23 8.03 4.91
C PHE A 147 -15.56 8.49 5.51
N THR A 148 -16.32 7.57 6.10
CA THR A 148 -17.64 7.88 6.66
C THR A 148 -17.60 8.63 7.98
N ALA A 149 -16.55 8.45 8.79
CA ALA A 149 -16.46 9.09 10.10
C ALA A 149 -16.44 10.63 10.02
N PRO A 150 -15.59 11.28 9.19
CA PRO A 150 -15.63 12.73 9.00
C PRO A 150 -16.95 13.21 8.40
N LEU A 151 -17.53 12.46 7.44
CA LEU A 151 -18.80 12.83 6.81
C LEU A 151 -19.95 12.85 7.82
N LEU A 152 -20.01 11.86 8.72
CA LEU A 152 -21.02 11.83 9.78
C LEU A 152 -20.91 12.98 10.78
N GLU A 153 -19.72 13.58 10.94
CA GLU A 153 -19.52 14.76 11.79
C GLU A 153 -19.98 16.07 11.11
N MET A 154 -20.01 16.11 9.78
CA MET A 154 -20.33 17.31 8.99
C MET A 154 -21.79 17.39 8.52
N VAL A 155 -22.53 16.29 8.60
CA VAL A 155 -23.78 16.10 7.86
C VAL A 155 -24.93 15.95 8.86
N ASP A 156 -25.88 16.89 8.85
CA ASP A 156 -27.11 16.78 9.65
C ASP A 156 -28.00 15.67 9.07
N ASP A 157 -28.66 14.86 9.91
CA ASP A 157 -29.46 13.68 9.49
C ASP A 157 -30.53 14.03 8.44
N SER A 158 -30.91 15.31 8.33
CA SER A 158 -31.84 15.85 7.34
C SER A 158 -31.31 15.86 5.89
N SER A 159 -29.99 15.89 5.70
CA SER A 159 -29.34 16.06 4.39
C SER A 159 -29.08 14.75 3.64
N GLN A 160 -29.22 13.59 4.29
CA GLN A 160 -29.13 12.25 3.68
C GLN A 160 -30.49 11.64 3.33
N LYS A 161 -31.61 12.34 3.57
CA LYS A 161 -32.97 11.78 3.40
C LYS A 161 -33.28 11.30 1.98
N ASN A 162 -32.57 11.79 0.97
CA ASN A 162 -32.77 11.44 -0.43
C ASN A 162 -31.68 10.48 -0.97
N GLN A 163 -30.67 10.12 -0.17
CA GLN A 163 -29.67 9.13 -0.57
C GLN A 163 -30.19 7.71 -0.31
N GLU A 164 -30.00 6.82 -1.27
CA GLU A 164 -30.37 5.39 -1.15
C GLU A 164 -29.44 4.59 -0.21
N ILE A 165 -28.20 5.07 -0.02
CA ILE A 165 -27.25 4.58 0.97
C ILE A 165 -26.88 5.74 1.87
N GLN A 166 -27.12 5.59 3.18
CA GLN A 166 -26.66 6.56 4.16
C GLN A 166 -25.18 6.35 4.50
N TYR A 167 -24.47 7.39 4.98
CA TYR A 167 -23.06 7.24 5.37
C TYR A 167 -22.85 6.23 6.49
N LYS A 168 -23.86 6.00 7.35
CA LYS A 168 -23.82 4.92 8.35
C LYS A 168 -23.78 3.54 7.70
N GLU A 169 -24.56 3.32 6.63
CA GLU A 169 -24.58 2.08 5.87
C GLU A 169 -23.31 1.92 5.02
N LEU A 170 -22.79 3.02 4.47
CA LEU A 170 -21.56 3.03 3.67
C LEU A 170 -20.36 2.45 4.44
N ALA A 171 -20.32 2.63 5.77
CA ALA A 171 -19.25 2.11 6.61
C ALA A 171 -19.22 0.56 6.63
N ASP A 172 -20.36 -0.09 6.40
CA ASP A 172 -20.48 -1.55 6.43
C ASP A 172 -20.35 -2.19 5.03
N CYS A 173 -20.32 -1.38 3.98
CA CYS A 173 -20.02 -1.82 2.63
C CYS A 173 -18.56 -2.26 2.45
N LEU A 174 -18.32 -3.08 1.42
CA LEU A 174 -16.99 -3.61 1.09
C LEU A 174 -16.42 -2.91 -0.14
N ALA A 175 -15.27 -2.25 -0.02
CA ALA A 175 -14.57 -1.70 -1.17
C ALA A 175 -13.90 -2.83 -1.97
N ILE A 176 -14.11 -2.84 -3.29
CA ILE A 176 -13.62 -3.91 -4.18
C ILE A 176 -12.77 -3.42 -5.34
N GLY A 177 -12.80 -2.13 -5.65
CA GLY A 177 -11.97 -1.55 -6.69
C GLY A 177 -11.96 -0.03 -6.64
N PHE A 178 -11.25 0.57 -7.58
CA PHE A 178 -11.11 2.01 -7.69
C PHE A 178 -10.90 2.45 -9.13
N GLU A 179 -11.29 3.68 -9.43
CA GLU A 179 -10.88 4.44 -10.60
C GLU A 179 -10.54 5.84 -10.07
N ASN A 180 -9.33 6.34 -10.34
CA ASN A 180 -8.86 7.60 -9.77
C ASN A 180 -9.12 7.70 -8.24
N THR A 181 -10.00 8.61 -7.80
CA THR A 181 -10.42 8.74 -6.39
C THR A 181 -11.72 7.99 -6.09
N ARG A 182 -12.46 7.53 -7.10
CA ARG A 182 -13.73 6.82 -6.98
C ARG A 182 -13.52 5.41 -6.45
N ILE A 183 -14.38 4.99 -5.52
CA ILE A 183 -14.29 3.68 -4.87
C ILE A 183 -15.51 2.84 -5.29
N LEU A 184 -15.27 1.72 -5.95
CA LEU A 184 -16.30 0.72 -6.23
C LEU A 184 -16.52 -0.16 -5.00
N LEU A 185 -17.78 -0.36 -4.63
CA LEU A 185 -18.16 -1.09 -3.42
C LEU A 185 -19.33 -2.06 -3.63
N ILE A 186 -19.35 -3.10 -2.80
CA ILE A 186 -20.48 -4.03 -2.65
C ILE A 186 -21.39 -3.51 -1.55
N ASP A 187 -22.69 -3.39 -1.85
CA ASP A 187 -23.72 -3.07 -0.88
C ASP A 187 -23.85 -4.17 0.18
N HIS A 188 -23.75 -3.80 1.46
CA HIS A 188 -23.78 -4.75 2.56
C HIS A 188 -25.15 -5.41 2.76
N ARG A 189 -26.22 -4.83 2.21
CA ARG A 189 -27.61 -5.25 2.44
C ARG A 189 -28.01 -6.46 1.59
N ASP A 190 -27.53 -6.51 0.36
CA ASP A 190 -27.83 -7.58 -0.60
C ASP A 190 -26.59 -8.36 -1.07
N GLN A 191 -25.39 -7.89 -0.73
CA GLN A 191 -24.11 -8.51 -1.09
C GLN A 191 -23.91 -8.70 -2.60
N ASN A 192 -24.62 -7.94 -3.44
CA ASN A 192 -24.61 -8.09 -4.89
C ASN A 192 -24.68 -6.77 -5.66
N SER A 193 -25.45 -5.78 -5.20
CA SER A 193 -25.52 -4.48 -5.85
C SER A 193 -24.17 -3.76 -5.71
N LEU A 194 -23.71 -3.16 -6.81
CA LEU A 194 -22.50 -2.36 -6.81
C LEU A 194 -22.82 -0.87 -6.88
N TRP A 195 -22.05 -0.12 -6.12
CA TRP A 195 -22.14 1.32 -6.03
C TRP A 195 -20.76 1.95 -6.14
N ILE A 196 -20.73 3.23 -6.45
CA ILE A 196 -19.50 4.03 -6.46
C ILE A 196 -19.64 5.11 -5.41
N PHE A 197 -18.63 5.22 -4.54
CA PHE A 197 -18.49 6.32 -3.61
C PHE A 197 -17.43 7.29 -4.14
N HIS A 198 -17.74 8.59 -4.07
CA HIS A 198 -16.90 9.70 -4.50
C HIS A 198 -16.34 10.43 -3.27
N PRO A 199 -15.13 10.11 -2.78
CA PRO A 199 -14.60 10.71 -1.55
C PRO A 199 -14.49 12.24 -1.58
N ASP A 200 -14.23 12.81 -2.76
CA ASP A 200 -14.03 14.26 -2.93
C ASP A 200 -15.35 15.07 -2.81
N GLY A 201 -16.48 14.46 -3.15
CA GLY A 201 -17.81 15.09 -3.11
C GLY A 201 -18.75 14.54 -2.03
N GLY A 202 -18.47 13.33 -1.54
CA GLY A 202 -19.36 12.58 -0.65
C GLY A 202 -20.51 11.86 -1.38
N ASP A 203 -20.61 11.99 -2.71
CA ASP A 203 -21.69 11.38 -3.48
C ASP A 203 -21.57 9.86 -3.56
N ILE A 204 -22.74 9.19 -3.62
CA ILE A 204 -22.85 7.73 -3.75
C ILE A 204 -23.81 7.44 -4.90
N GLU A 205 -23.34 6.72 -5.92
CA GLU A 205 -24.12 6.40 -7.13
C GLU A 205 -24.26 4.89 -7.33
N ARG A 206 -25.44 4.47 -7.78
CA ARG A 206 -25.71 3.06 -8.08
C ARG A 206 -25.23 2.73 -9.48
N THR A 207 -24.61 1.57 -9.65
CA THR A 207 -24.21 1.08 -10.97
C THR A 207 -25.28 0.14 -11.56
N ALA A 208 -25.24 -0.07 -12.87
CA ALA A 208 -26.05 -1.10 -13.54
C ALA A 208 -25.41 -2.51 -13.44
N VAL A 209 -24.13 -2.58 -13.08
CA VAL A 209 -23.32 -3.80 -12.95
C VAL A 209 -23.55 -4.41 -11.56
N THR A 210 -23.53 -5.73 -11.46
CA THR A 210 -23.66 -6.45 -10.19
C THR A 210 -22.41 -7.26 -9.90
N LEU A 211 -22.25 -7.69 -8.65
CA LEU A 211 -21.16 -8.59 -8.29
C LEU A 211 -21.27 -9.91 -9.06
N GLU A 212 -22.50 -10.42 -9.22
CA GLU A 212 -22.77 -11.59 -10.05
C GLU A 212 -22.34 -11.39 -11.50
N SER A 213 -22.58 -10.21 -12.08
CA SER A 213 -22.19 -9.91 -13.45
C SER A 213 -20.66 -9.83 -13.61
N ILE A 214 -19.94 -9.32 -12.60
CA ILE A 214 -18.47 -9.40 -12.52
C ILE A 214 -18.00 -10.86 -12.49
N VAL A 215 -18.52 -11.65 -11.54
CA VAL A 215 -18.08 -13.04 -11.31
C VAL A 215 -18.37 -13.93 -12.52
N ASN A 216 -19.52 -13.75 -13.16
CA ASN A 216 -19.95 -14.54 -14.31
C ASN A 216 -19.53 -13.95 -15.67
N ARG A 217 -18.95 -12.74 -15.67
CA ARG A 217 -18.57 -11.98 -16.87
C ARG A 217 -19.76 -11.72 -17.81
N MET A 218 -20.87 -11.29 -17.24
CA MET A 218 -22.08 -10.95 -17.99
C MET A 218 -22.17 -9.43 -18.13
N ASP A 219 -22.37 -8.95 -19.36
CA ASP A 219 -22.61 -7.53 -19.67
C ASP A 219 -21.60 -6.55 -19.00
N LEU A 220 -20.30 -6.85 -19.12
CA LEU A 220 -19.15 -6.01 -18.73
C LEU A 220 -18.47 -5.39 -19.96
#